data_AF-A0A7S6VXE9-F1
#
_entry.id   AF-A0A7S6VXE9-F1
#
_cell.length_a   1.000
_cell.length_b   1.000
_cell.length_c   1.000
_cell.angle_alpha   90.00
_cell.angle_beta   90.00
_cell.angle_gamma   90.00
#
_symmetry.space_group_name_H-M   'P 1'
#
loop_
_entity.id
_entity.type
_entity.pdbx_description
1 polymer ?
#
loop_
_entity_poly.entity_id
_entity_poly.type
_entity_poly.pdbx_seq_one_letter_code
_entity_poly.pdbx_strand_id
1 'polypeptide(L)'
;MQIYLARNNQQAGPYTLEQVNQMLADQQILLTDLAWHQGMTEWKALGELTQGKLVYEPVGYTAPISLNKTEPFSNTSTPTQSSKTQQNVELAPLHSRFFAKIIDLLLWLPTSIILGLFLNTTEIQKLTSLQDQMLSKAQSNDVNQVLEIQSQMLALFPDQAWIAMFGYIFIMLAVQAYFLSKSGQSIGKKALKIKIVDEESNEKVSFLRVFVLRSILFIVIYRFLGLFAIVDLLFAFSKKRQTLHDKLVKTKVIKQ
;
A
#
# COMPACT_ATOMS: atom_id res chain seq x y z
N MET A 1 22.69 36.15 -3.28
CA MET A 1 21.85 36.22 -4.52
C MET A 1 20.55 35.45 -4.28
N GLN A 2 19.52 35.69 -5.11
CA GLN A 2 18.25 34.96 -5.07
C GLN A 2 18.14 34.04 -6.30
N ILE A 3 17.94 32.75 -6.09
CA ILE A 3 17.80 31.72 -7.12
C ILE A 3 16.37 31.20 -7.13
N TYR A 4 15.78 31.07 -8.30
CA TYR A 4 14.51 30.40 -8.52
C TYR A 4 14.76 29.04 -9.18
N LEU A 5 13.97 28.04 -8.81
CA LEU A 5 14.04 26.68 -9.32
C LEU A 5 12.73 26.32 -10.02
N ALA A 6 12.80 25.50 -11.06
CA ALA A 6 11.62 25.02 -11.76
C ALA A 6 11.72 23.54 -12.17
N ARG A 7 10.62 22.80 -11.97
CA ARG A 7 10.47 21.39 -12.36
C ARG A 7 9.02 21.16 -12.81
N ASN A 8 8.82 20.48 -13.95
CA ASN A 8 7.49 20.15 -14.48
C ASN A 8 6.55 21.37 -14.58
N ASN A 9 7.02 22.50 -15.13
CA ASN A 9 6.28 23.78 -15.22
C ASN A 9 5.85 24.41 -13.88
N GLN A 10 6.37 23.95 -12.74
CA GLN A 10 6.17 24.58 -11.44
C GLN A 10 7.45 25.31 -11.00
N GLN A 11 7.33 26.58 -10.65
CA GLN A 11 8.41 27.44 -10.17
C GLN A 11 8.36 27.55 -8.64
N ALA A 12 9.52 27.55 -8.00
CA ALA A 12 9.72 27.74 -6.57
C ALA A 12 10.88 28.71 -6.31
N GLY A 13 10.83 29.43 -5.19
CA GLY A 13 11.84 30.41 -4.78
C GLY A 13 11.23 31.76 -4.38
N PRO A 14 12.06 32.76 -4.06
CA PRO A 14 13.53 32.75 -4.17
C PRO A 14 14.23 31.97 -3.05
N TYR A 15 15.30 31.25 -3.40
CA TYR A 15 16.23 30.56 -2.50
C TYR A 15 17.58 31.29 -2.43
N THR A 16 18.29 31.16 -1.33
CA THR A 16 19.70 31.61 -1.23
C THR A 16 20.64 30.58 -1.86
N LEU A 17 21.91 30.96 -2.11
CA LEU A 17 22.90 30.02 -2.64
C LEU A 17 23.11 28.83 -1.70
N GLU A 18 23.18 29.11 -0.41
CA GLU A 18 23.40 28.13 0.64
C GLU A 18 22.24 27.15 0.71
N GLN A 19 21.01 27.64 0.58
CA GLN A 19 19.82 26.80 0.51
C GLN A 19 19.84 25.90 -0.73
N VAL A 20 20.18 26.43 -1.91
CA VAL A 20 20.29 25.62 -3.13
C VAL A 20 21.39 24.56 -2.99
N ASN A 21 22.53 24.90 -2.39
CA ASN A 21 23.62 23.95 -2.15
C ASN A 21 23.24 22.88 -1.11
N GLN A 22 22.49 23.23 -0.07
CA GLN A 22 21.91 22.26 0.86
C GLN A 22 20.88 21.35 0.16
N MET A 23 20.00 21.91 -0.67
CA MET A 23 19.01 21.14 -1.42
C MET A 23 19.67 20.19 -2.44
N LEU A 24 20.79 20.60 -3.06
CA LEU A 24 21.60 19.74 -3.92
C LEU A 24 22.30 18.63 -3.13
N ALA A 25 22.87 18.94 -1.97
CA ALA A 25 23.53 17.97 -1.09
C ALA A 25 22.54 16.92 -0.54
N ASP A 26 21.35 17.36 -0.15
CA ASP A 26 20.25 16.53 0.34
C ASP A 26 19.50 15.81 -0.78
N GLN A 27 19.90 16.00 -2.05
CA GLN A 27 19.28 15.44 -3.25
C GLN A 27 17.78 15.75 -3.39
N GLN A 28 17.33 16.87 -2.80
CA GLN A 28 15.96 17.36 -2.95
C GLN A 28 15.73 17.94 -4.34
N ILE A 29 16.77 18.53 -4.92
CA ILE A 29 16.82 19.01 -6.30
C ILE A 29 17.82 18.20 -7.12
N LEU A 30 17.49 18.04 -8.39
CA LEU A 30 18.22 17.21 -9.35
C LEU A 30 19.02 18.13 -10.27
N LEU A 31 20.12 17.62 -10.83
CA LEU A 31 20.91 18.34 -11.84
C LEU A 31 20.11 18.64 -13.12
N THR A 32 19.00 17.96 -13.35
CA THR A 32 18.08 18.21 -14.47
C THR A 32 17.09 19.34 -14.20
N ASP A 33 17.00 19.85 -12.97
CA ASP A 33 16.08 20.94 -12.65
C ASP A 33 16.57 22.25 -13.25
N LEU A 34 15.63 23.10 -13.64
CA LEU A 34 15.94 24.41 -14.17
C LEU A 34 16.17 25.38 -13.00
N ALA A 35 17.20 26.19 -13.11
CA ALA A 35 17.50 27.28 -12.21
C ALA A 35 17.63 28.59 -12.99
N TRP A 36 17.20 29.66 -12.35
CA TRP A 36 17.37 31.02 -12.85
C TRP A 36 17.71 31.94 -11.69
N HIS A 37 18.65 32.85 -11.90
CA HIS A 37 18.92 33.93 -10.97
C HIS A 37 19.14 35.24 -11.71
N GLN A 38 19.09 36.35 -10.97
CA GLN A 38 19.34 37.68 -11.51
C GLN A 38 20.70 37.72 -12.21
N GLY A 39 20.70 38.09 -13.50
CA GLY A 39 21.88 38.06 -14.38
C GLY A 39 21.85 37.00 -15.48
N MET A 40 20.89 36.06 -15.44
CA MET A 40 20.68 35.08 -16.51
C MET A 40 19.61 35.54 -17.51
N THR A 41 19.86 35.31 -18.80
CA THR A 41 18.91 35.61 -19.88
C THR A 41 17.82 34.54 -20.04
N GLU A 42 18.10 33.32 -19.60
CA GLU A 42 17.22 32.15 -19.72
C GLU A 42 17.39 31.19 -18.55
N TRP A 43 16.41 30.30 -18.36
CA TRP A 43 16.51 29.20 -17.40
C TRP A 43 17.52 28.16 -17.88
N LYS A 44 18.42 27.73 -16.98
CA LYS A 44 19.43 26.72 -17.30
C LYS A 44 19.34 25.54 -16.35
N ALA A 45 19.69 24.34 -16.83
CA ALA A 45 19.72 23.16 -15.97
C ALA A 45 20.81 23.31 -14.89
N LEU A 46 20.52 22.91 -13.66
CA LEU A 46 21.48 22.97 -12.55
C LEU A 46 22.78 22.24 -12.89
N GLY A 47 22.72 21.11 -13.57
CA GLY A 47 23.89 20.35 -14.02
C GLY A 47 24.80 21.13 -14.96
N GLU A 48 24.25 22.03 -15.78
CA GLU A 48 25.04 22.91 -16.64
C GLU A 48 25.71 24.01 -15.81
N LEU A 49 25.01 24.54 -14.80
CA LEU A 49 25.51 25.60 -13.92
C LEU A 49 26.56 25.12 -12.92
N THR A 50 26.44 23.88 -12.45
CA THR A 50 27.37 23.26 -11.50
C THR A 50 28.47 22.43 -12.18
N GLN A 51 28.47 22.36 -13.51
CA GLN A 51 29.36 21.47 -14.29
C GLN A 51 29.27 20.01 -13.82
N GLY A 52 28.07 19.54 -13.51
CA GLY A 52 27.80 18.18 -13.04
C GLY A 52 28.12 17.93 -11.57
N LYS A 53 28.52 18.95 -10.79
CA LYS A 53 28.75 18.82 -9.35
C LYS A 53 27.46 19.04 -8.56
N LEU A 54 27.38 18.47 -7.36
CA LEU A 54 26.26 18.71 -6.42
C LEU A 54 26.45 19.99 -5.59
N VAL A 55 27.22 20.94 -6.09
CA VAL A 55 27.46 22.24 -5.46
C VAL A 55 27.46 23.30 -6.54
N TYR A 56 26.70 24.36 -6.31
CA TYR A 56 26.65 25.53 -7.16
C TYR A 56 27.53 26.65 -6.62
N GLU A 57 28.49 27.06 -7.43
CA GLU A 57 29.43 28.15 -7.14
C GLU A 57 29.39 29.13 -8.33
N PRO A 58 28.54 30.16 -8.31
CA PRO A 58 28.54 31.16 -9.36
C PRO A 58 29.85 31.96 -9.34
N VAL A 59 30.37 32.23 -10.53
CA VAL A 59 31.58 33.03 -10.70
C VAL A 59 31.31 34.48 -10.25
N GLY A 60 32.08 34.96 -9.26
CA GLY A 60 32.02 36.34 -8.77
C GLY A 60 31.11 36.60 -7.57
N TYR A 61 30.51 35.57 -6.95
CA TYR A 61 29.79 35.72 -5.68
C TYR A 61 30.69 35.41 -4.49
N THR A 62 30.83 36.36 -3.56
CA THR A 62 31.41 36.12 -2.23
C THR A 62 30.28 36.08 -1.21
N ALA A 63 30.09 34.93 -0.56
CA ALA A 63 29.10 34.81 0.51
C ALA A 63 29.58 35.63 1.73
N PRO A 64 28.68 36.32 2.45
CA PRO A 64 29.04 36.91 3.74
C PRO A 64 29.42 35.78 4.70
N ILE A 65 30.61 35.88 5.31
CA ILE A 65 31.15 34.89 6.25
C ILE A 65 30.18 34.75 7.42
N SER A 66 29.41 33.66 7.45
CA SER A 66 28.65 33.28 8.64
C SER A 66 29.57 32.54 9.60
N LEU A 67 30.24 33.29 10.48
CA LEU A 67 30.79 32.75 11.72
C LEU A 67 29.61 32.36 12.62
N ASN A 68 29.07 31.15 12.47
CA ASN A 68 28.49 30.46 13.62
C ASN A 68 28.44 28.96 13.44
N LYS A 69 29.20 28.31 14.30
CA LYS A 69 29.29 26.89 14.54
C LYS A 69 28.26 26.53 15.62
N THR A 70 27.37 25.59 15.29
CA THR A 70 26.59 24.71 16.19
C THR A 70 25.36 25.33 16.93
N GLU A 71 24.17 24.92 16.44
CA GLU A 71 22.79 24.78 16.97
C GLU A 71 22.41 25.06 18.46
N PRO A 72 21.10 25.13 18.86
CA PRO A 72 19.84 25.09 18.08
C PRO A 72 18.82 26.23 18.37
N PHE A 73 17.90 26.38 17.42
CA PHE A 73 16.83 27.37 17.31
C PHE A 73 15.75 27.33 18.42
N SER A 74 15.37 28.51 18.92
CA SER A 74 14.12 28.77 19.65
C SER A 74 13.13 29.51 18.74
N ASN A 75 11.91 28.97 18.62
CA ASN A 75 10.87 29.44 17.71
C ASN A 75 10.20 30.75 18.16
N THR A 76 9.85 31.61 17.20
CA THR A 76 8.71 32.54 17.32
C THR A 76 7.98 32.65 15.97
N SER A 77 6.68 32.39 16.02
CA SER A 77 5.61 32.30 14.99
C SER A 77 5.52 33.48 14.01
N THR A 78 5.10 33.39 12.72
CA THR A 78 3.83 32.92 12.08
C THR A 78 3.98 33.17 10.54
N PRO A 79 3.16 32.70 9.55
CA PRO A 79 1.90 31.98 9.62
C PRO A 79 1.81 30.66 8.81
N THR A 80 0.80 29.89 9.23
CA THR A 80 0.23 28.62 8.76
C THR A 80 0.35 28.31 7.26
N GLN A 81 1.43 27.64 6.85
CA GLN A 81 1.33 26.55 5.87
C GLN A 81 1.50 25.26 6.66
N SER A 82 0.51 24.38 6.58
CA SER A 82 0.47 23.08 7.24
C SER A 82 1.72 22.27 6.91
N SER A 83 2.75 22.41 7.75
CA SER A 83 3.83 21.45 7.83
C SER A 83 3.18 20.14 8.22
N LYS A 84 3.09 19.21 7.26
CA LYS A 84 2.94 17.80 7.60
C LYS A 84 4.13 17.49 8.47
N THR A 85 3.88 17.46 9.77
CA THR A 85 4.80 16.94 10.77
C THR A 85 5.36 15.66 10.17
N GLN A 86 6.67 15.62 9.93
CA GLN A 86 7.36 14.41 9.57
C GLN A 86 7.32 13.55 10.85
N GLN A 87 6.14 12.97 11.10
CA GLN A 87 5.90 12.04 12.19
C GLN A 87 6.97 10.98 12.02
N ASN A 88 7.66 10.65 13.11
CA ASN A 88 8.55 9.51 13.13
C ASN A 88 7.66 8.27 12.99
N VAL A 89 7.37 7.90 11.74
CA VAL A 89 6.36 6.91 11.40
C VAL A 89 6.92 5.53 11.69
N GLU A 90 6.57 4.99 12.86
CA GLU A 90 6.95 3.64 13.26
C GLU A 90 6.23 2.60 12.37
N LEU A 91 7.01 1.75 11.70
CA LEU A 91 6.47 0.64 10.92
C LEU A 91 5.78 -0.38 11.84
N ALA A 92 4.58 -0.81 11.47
CA ALA A 92 3.86 -1.83 12.23
C ALA A 92 4.69 -3.12 12.32
N PRO A 93 4.80 -3.72 13.51
CA PRO A 93 5.57 -4.95 13.69
C PRO A 93 4.90 -6.13 12.98
N LEU A 94 5.69 -7.11 12.58
CA LEU A 94 5.21 -8.24 11.77
C LEU A 94 4.13 -9.05 12.48
N HIS A 95 4.25 -9.28 13.78
CA HIS A 95 3.24 -10.00 14.55
C HIS A 95 1.88 -9.28 14.53
N SER A 96 1.87 -7.94 14.62
CA SER A 96 0.61 -7.17 14.56
C SER A 96 -0.03 -7.27 13.17
N ARG A 97 0.77 -7.27 12.09
CA ARG A 97 0.26 -7.50 10.74
C ARG A 97 -0.29 -8.92 10.57
N PHE A 98 0.41 -9.92 11.11
CA PHE A 98 0.03 -11.32 11.08
C PHE A 98 -1.29 -11.56 11.82
N PHE A 99 -1.42 -11.10 13.06
CA PHE A 99 -2.66 -11.24 13.83
C PHE A 99 -3.82 -10.46 13.21
N ALA A 100 -3.57 -9.28 12.61
CA ALA A 100 -4.60 -8.56 11.87
C ALA A 100 -5.13 -9.41 10.70
N LYS A 101 -4.23 -10.12 10.00
CA LYS A 101 -4.60 -11.01 8.90
C LYS A 101 -5.38 -12.22 9.40
N ILE A 102 -5.04 -12.78 10.56
CA ILE A 102 -5.84 -13.85 11.20
C ILE A 102 -7.25 -13.35 11.49
N ILE A 103 -7.41 -12.19 12.12
CA ILE A 103 -8.74 -11.63 12.41
C ILE A 103 -9.52 -11.39 11.11
N ASP A 104 -8.89 -10.81 10.09
CA ASP A 104 -9.51 -10.61 8.77
C ASP A 104 -9.86 -11.95 8.09
N LEU A 105 -9.08 -13.02 8.32
CA LEU A 105 -9.34 -14.36 7.81
C LEU A 105 -10.52 -15.04 8.54
N LEU A 106 -10.68 -14.81 9.84
CA LEU A 106 -11.82 -15.35 10.61
C LEU A 106 -13.16 -14.84 10.07
N LEU A 107 -13.20 -13.64 9.47
CA LEU A 107 -14.39 -13.12 8.80
C LEU A 107 -14.80 -13.95 7.57
N TRP A 108 -13.93 -14.83 7.06
CA TRP A 108 -14.28 -15.77 6.00
C TRP A 108 -14.89 -17.08 6.52
N LEU A 109 -14.76 -17.42 7.81
CA LEU A 109 -15.33 -18.66 8.36
C LEU A 109 -16.85 -18.75 8.20
N PRO A 110 -17.64 -17.67 8.41
CA PRO A 110 -19.07 -17.75 8.16
C PRO A 110 -19.42 -18.14 6.72
N THR A 111 -18.57 -17.84 5.74
CA THR A 111 -18.83 -18.22 4.34
C THR A 111 -18.92 -19.73 4.15
N SER A 112 -18.10 -20.52 4.85
CA SER A 112 -18.17 -21.98 4.77
C SER A 112 -19.33 -22.55 5.59
N ILE A 113 -19.65 -21.92 6.71
CA ILE A 113 -20.72 -22.36 7.61
C ILE A 113 -22.09 -22.10 6.99
N ILE A 114 -22.30 -20.92 6.37
CA ILE A 114 -23.60 -20.51 5.81
C ILE A 114 -24.13 -21.56 4.85
N LEU A 115 -23.31 -22.11 3.95
CA LEU A 115 -23.74 -23.14 3.02
C LEU A 115 -24.27 -24.39 3.74
N GLY A 116 -23.64 -24.81 4.83
CA GLY A 116 -24.04 -25.97 5.61
C GLY A 116 -25.33 -25.76 6.42
N LEU A 117 -25.66 -24.53 6.81
CA LEU A 117 -26.88 -24.23 7.58
C LEU A 117 -28.17 -24.52 6.82
N PHE A 118 -28.10 -24.58 5.49
CA PHE A 118 -29.24 -24.86 4.62
C PHE A 118 -29.36 -26.34 4.23
N LEU A 119 -28.43 -27.19 4.67
CA LEU A 119 -28.45 -28.62 4.36
C LEU A 119 -29.11 -29.44 5.48
N ASN A 120 -29.90 -30.43 5.08
CA ASN A 120 -30.49 -31.43 5.95
C ASN A 120 -29.55 -32.63 6.12
N THR A 121 -29.85 -33.52 7.07
CA THR A 121 -29.04 -34.72 7.36
C THR A 121 -28.83 -35.62 6.14
N THR A 122 -29.84 -35.77 5.29
CA THR A 122 -29.77 -36.57 4.06
C THR A 122 -28.85 -35.93 3.01
N GLU A 123 -28.91 -34.61 2.85
CA GLU A 123 -28.05 -33.88 1.91
C GLU A 123 -26.60 -33.89 2.37
N ILE A 124 -26.36 -33.79 3.69
CA ILE A 124 -25.03 -33.94 4.29
C ILE A 124 -24.46 -35.34 3.99
N GLN A 125 -25.24 -36.42 4.18
CA GLN A 125 -24.80 -37.78 3.83
C GLN A 125 -24.47 -37.91 2.34
N LYS A 126 -25.28 -37.30 1.47
CA LYS A 126 -25.04 -37.29 0.02
C LYS A 126 -23.80 -36.47 -0.35
N LEU A 127 -23.55 -35.36 0.34
CA LEU A 127 -22.35 -34.55 0.16
C LEU A 127 -21.09 -35.35 0.53
N THR A 128 -21.12 -36.09 1.63
CA THR A 128 -20.01 -36.96 2.06
C THR A 128 -19.75 -38.07 1.03
N SER A 129 -20.79 -38.75 0.54
CA SER A 129 -20.61 -39.83 -0.45
C SER A 129 -20.13 -39.31 -1.81
N LEU A 130 -20.57 -38.12 -2.23
CA LEU A 130 -20.05 -37.46 -3.44
C LEU A 130 -18.59 -37.04 -3.27
N GLN A 131 -18.18 -36.61 -2.07
CA GLN A 131 -16.79 -36.28 -1.77
C GLN A 131 -15.89 -37.52 -1.86
N ASP A 132 -16.32 -38.66 -1.32
CA ASP A 132 -15.59 -39.93 -1.43
C ASP A 132 -15.46 -40.38 -2.89
N GLN A 133 -16.54 -40.24 -3.67
CA GLN A 133 -16.51 -40.51 -5.11
C GLN A 133 -15.55 -39.56 -5.84
N MET A 134 -15.58 -38.25 -5.53
CA MET A 134 -14.66 -37.28 -6.14
C MET A 134 -13.21 -37.68 -5.86
N LEU A 135 -12.87 -38.06 -4.63
CA LEU A 135 -11.50 -38.43 -4.27
C LEU A 135 -11.04 -39.70 -5.00
N SER A 136 -11.89 -40.71 -5.06
CA SER A 136 -11.56 -41.96 -5.77
C SER A 136 -11.39 -41.73 -7.28
N LYS A 137 -12.20 -40.86 -7.88
CA LYS A 137 -12.17 -40.58 -9.31
C LYS A 137 -11.20 -39.48 -9.73
N ALA A 138 -10.78 -38.60 -8.82
CA ALA A 138 -9.76 -37.59 -9.11
C ALA A 138 -8.40 -38.20 -9.47
N GLN A 139 -8.17 -39.46 -9.06
CA GLN A 139 -6.98 -40.23 -9.46
C GLN A 139 -7.11 -40.87 -10.85
N SER A 140 -8.33 -40.95 -11.39
CA SER A 140 -8.56 -41.39 -12.76
C SER A 140 -8.33 -40.20 -13.70
N ASN A 141 -7.66 -40.43 -14.84
CA ASN A 141 -7.43 -39.40 -15.87
C ASN A 141 -8.73 -39.00 -16.64
N ASP A 142 -9.91 -39.29 -16.09
CA ASP A 142 -11.21 -39.02 -16.69
C ASP A 142 -11.84 -37.75 -16.11
N VAL A 143 -11.56 -36.63 -16.79
CA VAL A 143 -12.00 -35.28 -16.40
C VAL A 143 -13.53 -35.14 -16.43
N ASN A 144 -14.22 -35.89 -17.30
CA ASN A 144 -15.67 -35.76 -17.46
C ASN A 144 -16.42 -36.25 -16.22
N GLN A 145 -15.97 -37.36 -15.63
CA GLN A 145 -16.56 -37.88 -14.39
C GLN A 145 -16.34 -36.95 -13.20
N VAL A 146 -15.16 -36.31 -13.13
CA VAL A 146 -14.86 -35.32 -12.08
C VAL A 146 -15.76 -34.09 -12.21
N LEU A 147 -16.01 -33.62 -13.44
CA LEU A 147 -16.90 -32.50 -13.70
C LEU A 147 -18.36 -32.82 -13.35
N GLU A 148 -18.82 -34.04 -13.64
CA GLU A 148 -20.17 -34.48 -13.27
C GLU A 148 -20.36 -34.55 -11.76
N ILE A 149 -19.40 -35.10 -11.02
CA ILE A 149 -19.47 -35.13 -9.55
C ILE A 149 -19.47 -33.70 -8.99
N GLN A 150 -18.66 -32.81 -9.55
CA GLN A 150 -18.64 -31.41 -9.16
C GLN A 150 -20.01 -30.75 -9.37
N SER A 151 -20.67 -30.95 -10.51
CA SER A 151 -21.98 -30.37 -10.78
C SER A 151 -23.06 -30.92 -9.84
N GLN A 152 -23.02 -32.22 -9.53
CA GLN A 152 -23.90 -32.85 -8.57
C GLN A 152 -23.71 -32.28 -7.15
N MET A 153 -22.46 -32.04 -6.72
CA MET A 153 -22.19 -31.41 -5.43
C MET A 153 -22.74 -29.99 -5.36
N LEU A 154 -22.59 -29.19 -6.42
CA LEU A 154 -23.13 -27.83 -6.47
C LEU A 154 -24.67 -27.82 -6.41
N ALA A 155 -25.31 -28.78 -7.08
CA ALA A 155 -26.77 -28.93 -7.10
C ALA A 155 -27.38 -29.34 -5.75
N LEU A 156 -26.57 -29.79 -4.78
CA LEU A 156 -27.07 -30.08 -3.42
C LEU A 156 -27.40 -28.82 -2.63
N PHE A 157 -26.79 -27.68 -2.98
CA PHE A 157 -27.00 -26.44 -2.25
C PHE A 157 -28.18 -25.68 -2.85
N PRO A 158 -29.22 -25.36 -2.05
CA PRO A 158 -30.35 -24.60 -2.54
C PRO A 158 -29.95 -23.15 -2.85
N ASP A 159 -30.68 -22.48 -3.75
CA ASP A 159 -30.40 -21.11 -4.18
C ASP A 159 -30.33 -20.13 -3.00
N GLN A 160 -31.14 -20.34 -1.97
CA GLN A 160 -31.14 -19.53 -0.74
C GLN A 160 -29.78 -19.57 -0.02
N ALA A 161 -29.08 -20.72 -0.03
CA ALA A 161 -27.77 -20.86 0.58
C ALA A 161 -26.73 -20.01 -0.15
N TRP A 162 -26.76 -20.03 -1.50
CA TRP A 162 -25.90 -19.21 -2.34
C TRP A 162 -26.18 -17.72 -2.14
N ILE A 163 -27.45 -17.32 -2.16
CA ILE A 163 -27.86 -15.92 -1.94
C ILE A 163 -27.40 -15.44 -0.56
N ALA A 164 -27.60 -16.24 0.49
CA ALA A 164 -27.15 -15.91 1.84
C ALA A 164 -25.62 -15.77 1.92
N MET A 165 -24.87 -16.70 1.32
CA MET A 165 -23.40 -16.64 1.29
C MET A 165 -22.90 -15.41 0.53
N PHE A 166 -23.41 -15.15 -0.67
CA PHE A 166 -23.02 -13.99 -1.48
C PHE A 166 -23.44 -12.68 -0.83
N GLY A 167 -24.63 -12.62 -0.23
CA GLY A 167 -25.10 -11.47 0.55
C GLY A 167 -24.16 -11.17 1.72
N TYR A 168 -23.77 -12.19 2.48
CA TYR A 168 -22.77 -12.04 3.54
C TYR A 168 -21.42 -11.54 3.02
N ILE A 169 -20.88 -12.15 1.95
CA ILE A 169 -19.61 -11.75 1.33
C ILE A 169 -19.68 -10.29 0.88
N PHE A 170 -20.77 -9.89 0.22
CA PHE A 170 -20.97 -8.52 -0.25
C PHE A 170 -20.97 -7.52 0.90
N ILE A 171 -21.76 -7.77 1.96
CA ILE A 171 -21.82 -6.91 3.14
C ILE A 171 -20.44 -6.82 3.82
N MET A 172 -19.79 -7.97 4.02
CA MET A 172 -18.48 -8.07 4.64
C MET A 172 -17.42 -7.28 3.86
N LEU A 173 -17.39 -7.41 2.53
CA LEU A 173 -16.48 -6.66 1.66
C LEU A 173 -16.81 -5.17 1.63
N ALA A 174 -18.09 -4.78 1.63
CA ALA A 174 -18.51 -3.38 1.67
C ALA A 174 -18.09 -2.69 2.98
N VAL A 175 -18.23 -3.39 4.11
CA VAL A 175 -17.76 -2.89 5.42
C VAL A 175 -16.23 -2.74 5.43
N GLN A 176 -15.49 -3.71 4.89
CA GLN A 176 -14.03 -3.61 4.78
C GLN A 176 -13.61 -2.47 3.84
N ALA A 177 -14.25 -2.34 2.68
CA ALA A 177 -14.04 -1.25 1.73
C ALA A 177 -14.19 0.12 2.40
N TYR A 178 -15.26 0.30 3.18
CA TYR A 178 -15.51 1.54 3.92
C TYR A 178 -14.39 1.87 4.91
N PHE A 179 -13.99 0.92 5.77
CA PHE A 179 -12.92 1.18 6.75
C PHE A 179 -11.54 1.37 6.10
N LEU A 180 -11.25 0.64 5.02
CA LEU A 180 -10.01 0.82 4.25
C LEU A 180 -9.96 2.21 3.62
N SER A 181 -11.06 2.66 3.01
CA SER A 181 -11.13 3.99 2.38
C SER A 181 -11.06 5.12 3.40
N LYS A 182 -11.80 5.01 4.51
CA LYS A 182 -11.92 6.08 5.51
C LYS A 182 -10.68 6.21 6.40
N SER A 183 -10.12 5.09 6.83
CA SER A 183 -9.07 5.03 7.86
C SER A 183 -7.80 4.27 7.44
N GLY A 184 -7.78 3.61 6.28
CA GLY A 184 -6.67 2.72 5.92
C GLY A 184 -6.62 1.44 6.77
N GLN A 185 -7.72 1.08 7.44
CA GLN A 185 -7.76 -0.05 8.37
C GLN A 185 -8.81 -1.06 7.94
N SER A 186 -8.46 -2.34 7.92
CA SER A 186 -9.46 -3.41 8.00
C SER A 186 -9.93 -3.60 9.44
N ILE A 187 -10.91 -4.47 9.65
CA ILE A 187 -11.40 -4.81 11.00
C ILE A 187 -10.26 -5.33 11.88
N GLY A 188 -9.45 -6.27 11.39
CA GLY A 188 -8.30 -6.80 12.13
C GLY A 188 -7.20 -5.76 12.38
N LYS A 189 -6.94 -4.88 11.41
CA LYS A 189 -5.94 -3.80 11.56
C LYS A 189 -6.40 -2.74 12.56
N LYS A 190 -7.68 -2.43 12.58
CA LYS A 190 -8.30 -1.54 13.56
C LYS A 190 -8.19 -2.13 14.98
N ALA A 191 -8.43 -3.43 15.14
CA ALA A 191 -8.29 -4.12 16.42
C ALA A 191 -6.85 -4.02 16.98
N LEU A 192 -5.84 -4.01 16.10
CA LEU A 192 -4.43 -3.94 16.48
C LEU A 192 -3.81 -2.55 16.37
N LYS A 193 -4.62 -1.50 16.15
CA LYS A 193 -4.18 -0.11 16.03
C LYS A 193 -3.04 0.08 15.02
N ILE A 194 -3.18 -0.56 13.86
CA ILE A 194 -2.28 -0.39 12.73
C ILE A 194 -3.07 0.11 11.52
N LYS A 195 -2.46 0.91 10.65
CA LYS A 195 -3.13 1.49 9.48
C LYS A 195 -2.25 1.48 8.24
N ILE A 196 -2.89 1.36 7.08
CA ILE A 196 -2.26 1.41 5.77
C ILE A 196 -2.13 2.87 5.35
N VAL A 197 -0.95 3.24 4.90
CA VAL A 197 -0.64 4.55 4.34
C VAL A 197 0.15 4.41 3.04
N ASP A 198 0.20 5.49 2.28
CA ASP A 198 1.06 5.62 1.11
C ASP A 198 2.54 5.53 1.54
N GLU A 199 3.36 4.84 0.74
CA GLU A 199 4.77 4.63 1.06
C GLU A 199 5.55 5.95 1.12
N GLU A 200 5.26 6.88 0.21
CA GLU A 200 6.01 8.12 0.01
C GLU A 200 5.45 9.22 0.91
N SER A 201 4.13 9.45 0.90
CA SER A 201 3.52 10.59 1.61
C SER A 201 3.10 10.31 3.05
N ASN A 202 3.03 9.03 3.47
CA ASN A 202 2.41 8.60 4.74
C ASN A 202 0.93 8.99 4.89
N GLU A 203 0.27 9.36 3.80
CA GLU A 203 -1.15 9.74 3.82
C GLU A 203 -2.08 8.58 3.48
N LYS A 204 -3.38 8.88 3.47
CA LYS A 204 -4.41 7.92 3.04
C LYS A 204 -4.20 7.54 1.58
N VAL A 205 -4.35 6.25 1.31
CA VAL A 205 -4.26 5.68 -0.01
C VAL A 205 -5.62 5.80 -0.70
N SER A 206 -5.64 5.99 -2.02
CA SER A 206 -6.88 6.04 -2.80
C SER A 206 -7.63 4.71 -2.73
N PHE A 207 -8.97 4.76 -2.82
CA PHE A 207 -9.85 3.59 -2.73
C PHE A 207 -9.43 2.46 -3.67
N LEU A 208 -9.21 2.78 -4.95
CA LEU A 208 -8.84 1.80 -5.97
C LEU A 208 -7.53 1.08 -5.61
N ARG A 209 -6.52 1.81 -5.13
CA ARG A 209 -5.26 1.21 -4.69
C ARG A 209 -5.47 0.32 -3.48
N VAL A 210 -6.07 0.85 -2.40
CA VAL A 210 -6.14 0.14 -1.11
C VAL A 210 -7.11 -1.04 -1.12
N PHE A 211 -8.23 -0.96 -1.85
CA PHE A 211 -9.27 -1.98 -1.85
C PHE A 211 -9.20 -2.87 -3.10
N VAL A 212 -9.22 -2.29 -4.30
CA VAL A 212 -9.29 -3.09 -5.54
C VAL A 212 -7.95 -3.77 -5.84
N LEU A 213 -6.89 -3.00 -6.02
CA LEU A 213 -5.57 -3.52 -6.41
C LEU A 213 -4.89 -4.30 -5.30
N ARG A 214 -5.08 -3.89 -4.05
CA ARG A 214 -4.41 -4.52 -2.91
C ARG A 214 -5.22 -5.66 -2.29
N SER A 215 -6.55 -5.55 -2.22
CA SER A 215 -7.39 -6.56 -1.55
C SER A 215 -8.07 -7.49 -2.55
N ILE A 216 -8.92 -6.98 -3.44
CA ILE A 216 -9.69 -7.81 -4.38
C ILE A 216 -8.79 -8.59 -5.33
N LEU A 217 -7.84 -7.93 -5.98
CA LEU A 217 -6.92 -8.57 -6.91
C LEU A 217 -6.13 -9.70 -6.23
N PHE A 218 -5.61 -9.46 -5.03
CA PHE A 218 -4.85 -10.47 -4.30
C PHE A 218 -5.72 -11.60 -3.73
N ILE A 219 -6.97 -11.33 -3.34
CA ILE A 219 -7.93 -12.38 -2.98
C ILE A 219 -8.12 -13.35 -4.16
N VAL A 220 -8.30 -12.81 -5.37
CA VAL A 220 -8.44 -13.61 -6.59
C VAL A 220 -7.15 -14.38 -6.88
N ILE A 221 -5.98 -13.71 -6.86
CA ILE A 221 -4.69 -14.36 -7.12
C ILE A 221 -4.44 -15.49 -6.12
N TYR A 222 -4.65 -15.29 -4.81
CA TYR A 222 -4.43 -16.33 -3.81
C TYR A 222 -5.40 -17.51 -3.96
N ARG A 223 -6.61 -17.29 -4.51
CA ARG A 223 -7.56 -18.37 -4.75
C ARG A 223 -7.11 -19.31 -5.88
N PHE A 224 -6.43 -18.79 -6.90
CA PHE A 224 -5.94 -19.59 -8.02
C PHE A 224 -4.49 -20.08 -7.83
N LEU A 225 -3.63 -19.26 -7.23
CA LEU A 225 -2.22 -19.55 -7.00
C LEU A 225 -1.94 -19.58 -5.49
N GLY A 226 -2.40 -20.63 -4.79
CA GLY A 226 -2.27 -20.73 -3.33
C GLY A 226 -0.84 -20.57 -2.81
N LEU A 227 0.16 -21.11 -3.53
CA LEU A 227 1.58 -20.96 -3.19
C LEU A 227 2.07 -19.50 -3.25
N PHE A 228 1.40 -18.63 -4.01
CA PHE A 228 1.75 -17.22 -4.12
C PHE A 228 1.53 -16.47 -2.79
N ALA A 229 0.63 -16.94 -1.93
CA ALA A 229 0.46 -16.38 -0.59
C ALA A 229 1.72 -16.52 0.28
N ILE A 230 2.48 -17.61 0.10
CA ILE A 230 3.74 -17.84 0.80
C ILE A 230 4.79 -16.85 0.31
N VAL A 231 4.90 -16.67 -1.01
CA VAL A 231 5.82 -15.70 -1.61
C VAL A 231 5.53 -14.29 -1.13
N ASP A 232 4.26 -13.88 -1.10
CA ASP A 232 3.85 -12.58 -0.59
C ASP A 232 4.25 -12.36 0.88
N LEU A 233 4.11 -13.38 1.72
CA LEU A 233 4.51 -13.36 3.12
C LEU A 233 6.03 -13.25 3.30
N LEU A 234 6.83 -13.92 2.46
CA LEU A 234 8.30 -13.84 2.52
C LEU A 234 8.81 -12.40 2.33
N PHE A 235 8.17 -11.62 1.45
CA PHE A 235 8.53 -10.21 1.26
C PHE A 235 8.32 -9.36 2.52
N ALA A 236 7.43 -9.77 3.42
CA ALA A 236 7.19 -9.08 4.69
C ALA A 236 8.45 -9.03 5.57
N PHE A 237 9.41 -9.96 5.43
CA PHE A 237 10.67 -9.97 6.18
C PHE A 237 11.73 -9.00 5.62
N SER A 238 11.41 -8.25 4.55
CA SER A 238 12.29 -7.23 4.01
C SER A 238 12.55 -6.07 5.00
N LYS A 239 13.64 -5.30 4.77
CA LYS A 239 13.98 -4.12 5.59
C LYS A 239 12.82 -3.12 5.73
N LYS A 240 12.00 -2.98 4.69
CA LYS A 240 10.82 -2.09 4.66
C LYS A 240 9.55 -2.71 5.29
N ARG A 241 9.58 -4.01 5.67
CA ARG A 241 8.45 -4.78 6.20
C ARG A 241 7.19 -4.71 5.33
N GLN A 242 7.37 -4.73 4.01
CA GLN A 242 6.30 -4.68 3.02
C GLN A 242 6.12 -6.05 2.38
N THR A 243 4.89 -6.58 2.38
CA THR A 243 4.50 -7.73 1.56
C THR A 243 4.55 -7.38 0.07
N LEU A 244 4.48 -8.38 -0.80
CA LEU A 244 4.54 -8.16 -2.25
C LEU A 244 3.37 -7.30 -2.74
N HIS A 245 2.17 -7.53 -2.22
CA HIS A 245 1.00 -6.67 -2.50
C HIS A 245 1.18 -5.22 -2.05
N ASP A 246 1.89 -5.00 -0.95
CA ASP A 246 2.16 -3.66 -0.42
C ASP A 246 3.09 -2.91 -1.36
N LYS A 247 4.15 -3.60 -1.80
CA LYS A 247 5.17 -3.07 -2.70
C LYS A 247 4.60 -2.75 -4.07
N LEU A 248 3.76 -3.63 -4.66
CA LEU A 248 3.15 -3.38 -5.97
C LEU A 248 2.21 -2.16 -5.94
N VAL A 249 1.54 -1.93 -4.81
CA VAL A 249 0.57 -0.83 -4.67
C VAL A 249 1.19 0.43 -4.04
N LYS A 250 2.51 0.41 -3.75
CA LYS A 250 3.26 1.50 -3.08
C LYS A 250 2.64 1.91 -1.74
N THR A 251 2.37 0.93 -0.89
CA THR A 251 1.74 1.12 0.41
C THR A 251 2.61 0.53 1.52
N LYS A 252 2.43 1.01 2.74
CA LYS A 252 3.05 0.44 3.94
C LYS A 252 2.08 0.48 5.11
N VAL A 253 2.32 -0.35 6.12
CA VAL A 253 1.50 -0.40 7.33
C VAL A 253 2.29 0.16 8.49
N ILE A 254 1.69 1.11 9.18
CA ILE A 254 2.30 1.89 10.25
C ILE A 254 1.49 1.73 11.52
N LYS A 255 2.13 1.93 12.67
CA LYS A 255 1.45 1.95 13.95
C LYS A 255 0.64 3.25 14.07
N GLN A 256 -0.52 3.16 14.74
CA GLN A 256 -1.38 4.30 15.02
C GLN A 256 -1.12 4.86 16.42
#